data_AF-A0A9J7G891-F1
#
_entry.id   AF-A0A9J7G891-F1
#
_cell.length_a   1.000
_cell.length_b   1.000
_cell.length_c   1.000
_cell.angle_alpha   90.00
_cell.angle_beta   90.00
_cell.angle_gamma   90.00
#
_symmetry.space_group_name_H-M   'P 1'
#
loop_
_entity.id
_entity.type
_entity.pdbx_description
1 polymer ?
#
loop_
_entity_poly.entity_id
_entity_poly.type
_entity_poly.pdbx_seq_one_letter_code
_entity_poly.pdbx_strand_id
1 'polypeptide(L)'
;MAQKYTYSRSHPSGHKLQVQWSEKNPKPSILPPLRPSKSRSKSKMKTPSSIQPVKSQTSVELVKNVRGLRKKEQPHAHRGRMQAKIRLMRSMIRNQRTTLQELYNHESFLRKLNQELIKSIQDIEDKMAMSVREMLQQQGILGNIIDVLEYSNKRRVQQLRSELQEWKEKEESKANSLQQELKQLNAEILKAQEEVSFLSTYMDHEYPVRSVQIANQIRQVQQAKDRQQDELDNLREMREMVLGRLYKIIQEKKEKILKSLMLKTQKPYEKILMMQLKSSHCMKSCTVWFRELIQQMKEEIPILTAEVQKMYAEICDPREVVFKDILLRRPKCTPDMDVELNIALQDPLLF
;
A
#
# COMPACT_ATOMS: atom_id res chain seq x y z
N MET A 1 -4.77 2.69 -17.34
CA MET A 1 -3.85 1.54 -17.26
C MET A 1 -2.69 1.91 -16.35
N ALA A 2 -2.62 1.32 -15.15
CA ALA A 2 -1.40 1.13 -14.34
C ALA A 2 -1.85 0.54 -12.98
N GLN A 3 -1.95 -0.79 -12.92
CA GLN A 3 -2.18 -1.52 -11.67
C GLN A 3 -0.90 -1.51 -10.84
N LYS A 4 -0.95 -0.92 -9.64
CA LYS A 4 0.10 -1.05 -8.63
C LYS A 4 -0.20 -2.27 -7.77
N TYR A 5 0.55 -3.34 -7.99
CA TYR A 5 0.55 -4.54 -7.15
C TYR A 5 1.18 -4.19 -5.80
N THR A 6 0.38 -4.27 -4.74
CA THR A 6 0.84 -4.26 -3.35
C THR A 6 1.30 -5.68 -2.99
N TYR A 7 2.60 -5.87 -2.80
CA TYR A 7 3.17 -7.10 -2.24
C TYR A 7 2.86 -7.14 -0.74
N SER A 8 1.90 -7.98 -0.35
CA SER A 8 1.66 -8.37 1.05
C SER A 8 2.79 -9.30 1.48
N ARG A 9 3.70 -8.79 2.32
CA ARG A 9 4.76 -9.59 2.96
C ARG A 9 4.16 -10.34 4.13
N SER A 10 3.82 -11.61 3.90
CA SER A 10 3.42 -12.55 4.94
C SER A 10 4.59 -12.80 5.89
N HIS A 11 4.34 -12.64 7.19
CA HIS A 11 5.24 -13.03 8.26
C HIS A 11 5.47 -14.56 8.21
N PRO A 12 6.72 -15.05 8.34
CA PRO A 12 6.94 -16.46 8.60
C PRO A 12 6.49 -16.76 10.03
N SER A 13 5.49 -17.63 10.13
CA SER A 13 5.06 -18.32 11.35
C SER A 13 6.28 -18.83 12.12
N GLY A 14 6.41 -18.37 13.37
CA GLY A 14 7.45 -18.81 14.27
C GLY A 14 7.37 -20.31 14.51
N HIS A 15 8.35 -21.05 13.99
CA HIS A 15 8.59 -22.41 14.41
C HIS A 15 8.91 -22.41 15.91
N LYS A 16 7.93 -22.78 16.73
CA LYS A 16 8.14 -23.23 18.10
C LYS A 16 9.05 -24.46 18.04
N LEU A 17 10.36 -24.25 18.22
CA LEU A 17 11.26 -25.30 18.68
C LEU A 17 10.88 -25.61 20.12
N GLN A 18 9.94 -26.54 20.27
CA GLN A 18 9.69 -27.22 21.52
C GLN A 18 10.90 -28.12 21.79
N VAL A 19 11.89 -27.56 22.48
CA VAL A 19 12.97 -28.36 23.10
C VAL A 19 12.32 -29.14 24.23
N GLN A 20 11.90 -30.36 23.91
CA GLN A 20 11.47 -31.35 24.89
C GLN A 20 12.71 -31.76 25.69
N TRP A 21 12.88 -31.13 26.85
CA TRP A 21 13.80 -31.62 27.87
C TRP A 21 13.31 -33.00 28.29
N SER A 22 14.00 -34.04 27.79
CA SER A 22 13.85 -35.38 28.30
C SER A 22 14.50 -35.40 29.69
N GLU A 23 13.69 -35.22 30.73
CA GLU A 23 14.06 -35.53 32.11
C GLU A 23 14.32 -37.03 32.22
N LYS A 24 15.49 -37.47 31.75
CA LYS A 24 16.08 -38.73 32.17
C LYS A 24 16.71 -38.48 33.53
N ASN A 25 15.91 -38.69 34.58
CA ASN A 25 16.40 -38.94 35.92
C ASN A 25 17.57 -39.94 35.87
N PRO A 26 18.82 -39.56 36.19
CA PRO A 26 19.80 -40.56 36.55
C PRO A 26 19.41 -41.04 37.95
N LYS A 27 19.05 -42.33 38.03
CA LYS A 27 18.95 -43.08 39.28
C LYS A 27 20.13 -42.71 40.19
N PRO A 28 19.94 -42.45 41.49
CA PRO A 28 21.05 -42.28 42.39
C PRO A 28 21.86 -43.59 42.36
N SER A 29 23.10 -43.51 41.88
CA SER A 29 24.05 -44.60 42.01
C SER A 29 24.30 -44.78 43.51
N ILE A 30 23.71 -45.83 44.04
CA ILE A 30 23.93 -46.31 45.40
C ILE A 30 25.41 -46.69 45.48
N LEU A 31 26.21 -45.79 46.04
CA LEU A 31 27.53 -46.14 46.53
C LEU A 31 27.37 -47.27 47.56
N PRO A 32 28.18 -48.33 47.52
CA PRO A 32 28.12 -49.36 48.54
C PRO A 32 28.44 -48.75 49.91
N PRO A 33 27.74 -49.14 50.99
CA PRO A 33 28.03 -48.59 52.30
C PRO A 33 29.43 -49.01 52.72
N LEU A 34 30.33 -48.03 52.81
CA LEU A 34 31.58 -48.17 53.56
C LEU A 34 31.19 -48.46 55.00
N ARG A 35 31.42 -49.71 55.42
CA ARG A 35 31.30 -50.12 56.82
C ARG A 35 32.15 -49.17 57.67
N PRO A 36 31.60 -48.50 58.69
CA PRO A 36 32.45 -47.84 59.67
C PRO A 36 33.19 -48.93 60.45
N SER A 37 34.52 -48.93 60.34
CA SER A 37 35.38 -49.65 61.25
C SER A 37 35.13 -49.12 62.67
N LYS A 38 34.40 -49.90 63.46
CA LYS A 38 34.30 -49.69 64.91
C LYS A 38 35.69 -49.79 65.50
N SER A 39 36.28 -48.65 65.87
CA SER A 39 37.37 -48.62 66.83
C SER A 39 37.26 -47.36 67.70
N ARG A 40 36.84 -47.54 68.97
CA ARG A 40 37.60 -47.07 70.14
C ARG A 40 36.92 -47.41 71.48
N SER A 41 37.79 -47.73 72.45
CA SER A 41 37.59 -47.96 73.88
C SER A 41 36.88 -49.29 74.21
N LYS A 42 37.48 -50.24 74.94
CA LYS A 42 38.23 -50.09 76.20
C LYS A 42 39.39 -51.10 76.24
N SER A 43 40.62 -50.60 76.35
CA SER A 43 41.77 -51.37 76.82
C SER A 43 41.59 -51.61 78.33
N LYS A 44 41.30 -52.84 78.74
CA LYS A 44 41.71 -53.33 80.06
C LYS A 44 43.03 -54.03 79.87
N MET A 45 44.12 -53.33 80.20
CA MET A 45 45.40 -53.95 80.48
C MET A 45 45.20 -54.98 81.59
N LYS A 46 45.37 -56.27 81.29
CA LYS A 46 45.81 -57.24 82.29
C LYS A 46 47.28 -57.47 82.03
N THR A 47 48.08 -56.73 82.77
CA THR A 47 49.51 -56.99 82.97
C THR A 47 49.70 -58.38 83.58
N PRO A 48 50.86 -59.00 83.31
CA PRO A 48 51.10 -60.43 83.46
C PRO A 48 51.22 -60.83 84.93
N SER A 49 50.81 -62.06 85.27
CA SER A 49 51.14 -62.65 86.56
C SER A 49 52.65 -62.88 86.62
N SER A 50 53.31 -61.93 87.26
CA SER A 50 54.51 -62.08 88.08
C SER A 50 55.12 -63.49 88.08
N ILE A 51 56.19 -63.62 87.30
CA ILE A 51 57.27 -64.56 87.59
C ILE A 51 57.76 -64.23 89.00
N GLN A 52 57.56 -65.15 89.96
CA GLN A 52 58.30 -65.15 91.21
C GLN A 52 59.50 -66.09 91.08
N PRO A 53 60.74 -65.57 91.13
CA PRO A 53 61.88 -66.32 91.59
C PRO A 53 62.17 -65.88 93.03
N VAL A 54 61.83 -66.72 94.00
CA VAL A 54 62.28 -66.54 95.38
C VAL A 54 63.79 -66.79 95.40
N LYS A 55 64.55 -65.70 95.53
CA LYS A 55 65.97 -65.71 95.85
C LYS A 55 66.18 -66.20 97.27
N SER A 56 67.20 -67.05 97.39
CA SER A 56 67.86 -67.47 98.61
C SER A 56 68.44 -66.28 99.37
N GLN A 57 68.30 -66.26 100.69
CA GLN A 57 69.28 -65.65 101.59
C GLN A 57 69.17 -66.24 103.00
N THR A 58 70.34 -66.36 103.60
CA THR A 58 70.74 -67.16 104.76
C THR A 58 70.58 -66.40 106.08
N SER A 59 70.25 -67.08 107.18
CA SER A 59 70.56 -66.71 108.58
C SER A 59 70.28 -67.92 109.47
N VAL A 60 71.29 -68.67 109.92
CA VAL A 60 72.13 -68.53 111.12
C VAL A 60 71.38 -68.87 112.43
N GLU A 61 71.86 -69.98 113.03
CA GLU A 61 71.89 -70.39 114.44
C GLU A 61 70.60 -70.48 115.29
N LEU A 62 70.35 -71.67 115.85
CA LEU A 62 70.68 -71.94 117.27
C LEU A 62 70.67 -73.45 117.61
N VAL A 63 71.87 -73.92 117.94
CA VAL A 63 72.29 -74.90 118.96
C VAL A 63 71.20 -75.50 119.87
N LYS A 64 71.22 -76.84 120.02
CA LYS A 64 71.29 -77.53 121.33
C LYS A 64 71.82 -78.98 121.22
N ASN A 65 73.11 -79.08 121.50
CA ASN A 65 73.88 -80.16 122.13
C ASN A 65 73.20 -81.52 122.41
N VAL A 66 73.86 -82.61 122.01
CA VAL A 66 74.41 -83.59 122.98
C VAL A 66 75.78 -84.03 122.48
N ARG A 67 76.80 -83.79 123.30
CA ARG A 67 78.21 -84.10 123.07
C ARG A 67 78.55 -85.34 123.89
N GLY A 68 79.25 -86.29 123.27
CA GLY A 68 80.12 -87.23 123.99
C GLY A 68 79.84 -88.70 123.71
N LEU A 69 80.71 -89.34 122.91
CA LEU A 69 81.70 -90.25 123.48
C LEU A 69 82.78 -90.54 122.42
N ARG A 70 84.05 -90.34 122.80
CA ARG A 70 85.21 -90.66 121.97
C ARG A 70 85.45 -92.17 121.93
N LYS A 71 86.14 -92.59 120.86
CA LYS A 71 86.95 -93.81 120.67
C LYS A 71 86.18 -95.12 120.42
N LYS A 72 86.16 -95.52 119.15
CA LYS A 72 86.93 -96.67 118.64
C LYS A 72 86.93 -96.61 117.12
N GLU A 73 88.10 -96.82 116.52
CA GLU A 73 88.23 -97.09 115.09
C GLU A 73 87.32 -98.26 114.74
N GLN A 74 86.35 -98.00 113.85
CA GLN A 74 85.54 -99.03 113.21
C GLN A 74 85.52 -98.74 111.70
N PRO A 75 86.02 -99.66 110.86
CA PRO A 75 86.05 -99.52 109.40
C PRO A 75 84.66 -99.39 108.72
N HIS A 76 83.58 -99.54 109.48
CA HIS A 76 82.21 -99.57 108.95
C HIS A 76 81.51 -98.19 108.91
N ALA A 77 81.93 -97.20 109.72
CA ALA A 77 81.32 -95.85 109.72
C ALA A 77 81.79 -94.96 108.55
N HIS A 78 83.02 -95.15 108.06
CA HIS A 78 83.57 -94.38 106.93
C HIS A 78 83.02 -94.83 105.56
N ARG A 79 82.59 -96.10 105.45
CA ARG A 79 81.93 -96.66 104.25
C ARG A 79 80.56 -96.02 104.02
N GLY A 80 79.77 -95.82 105.08
CA GLY A 80 78.46 -95.15 104.99
C GLY A 80 78.54 -93.68 104.59
N ARG A 81 79.53 -92.94 105.12
CA ARG A 81 79.77 -91.53 104.76
C ARG A 81 80.27 -91.36 103.31
N MET A 82 81.18 -92.23 102.86
CA MET A 82 81.63 -92.28 101.46
C MET A 82 80.48 -92.65 100.51
N GLN A 83 79.65 -93.64 100.88
CA GLN A 83 78.49 -94.06 100.10
C GLN A 83 77.41 -92.97 100.02
N ALA A 84 77.19 -92.19 101.10
CA ALA A 84 76.32 -91.02 101.08
C ALA A 84 76.86 -89.93 100.14
N LYS A 85 78.18 -89.66 100.15
CA LYS A 85 78.82 -88.71 99.22
C LYS A 85 78.69 -89.17 97.75
N ILE A 86 78.85 -90.46 97.47
CA ILE A 86 78.64 -91.03 96.13
C ILE A 86 77.17 -90.92 95.71
N ARG A 87 76.21 -91.19 96.60
CA ARG A 87 74.78 -91.02 96.33
C ARG A 87 74.44 -89.56 96.02
N LEU A 88 75.00 -88.62 96.78
CA LEU A 88 74.83 -87.18 96.56
C LEU A 88 75.45 -86.73 95.21
N MET A 89 76.67 -87.16 94.89
CA MET A 89 77.27 -86.85 93.57
C MET A 89 76.44 -87.44 92.44
N ARG A 90 75.92 -88.66 92.58
CA ARG A 90 75.01 -89.26 91.60
C ARG A 90 73.71 -88.48 91.45
N SER A 91 73.10 -88.00 92.55
CA SER A 91 71.91 -87.15 92.46
C SER A 91 72.22 -85.78 91.86
N MET A 92 73.38 -85.19 92.15
CA MET A 92 73.84 -83.95 91.53
C MET A 92 74.07 -84.10 90.03
N ILE A 93 74.73 -85.17 89.58
CA ILE A 93 74.94 -85.43 88.15
C ILE A 93 73.61 -85.67 87.44
N ARG A 94 72.67 -86.40 88.06
CA ARG A 94 71.31 -86.56 87.52
C ARG A 94 70.59 -85.22 87.40
N ASN A 95 70.68 -84.38 88.43
CA ASN A 95 70.09 -83.04 88.43
C ASN A 95 70.72 -82.15 87.35
N GLN A 96 72.05 -82.15 87.21
CA GLN A 96 72.75 -81.40 86.16
C GLN A 96 72.33 -81.88 84.75
N ARG A 97 72.15 -83.18 84.56
CA ARG A 97 71.66 -83.74 83.28
C ARG A 97 70.22 -83.33 83.00
N THR A 98 69.33 -83.34 84.01
CA THR A 98 67.95 -82.87 83.83
C THR A 98 67.90 -81.38 83.52
N THR A 99 68.67 -80.54 84.23
CA THR A 99 68.73 -79.11 83.94
C THR A 99 69.31 -78.81 82.55
N LEU A 100 70.33 -79.56 82.11
CA LEU A 100 70.86 -79.40 80.75
C LEU A 100 69.83 -79.81 79.69
N GLN A 101 69.09 -80.89 79.92
CA GLN A 101 68.03 -81.32 79.00
C GLN A 101 66.87 -80.29 78.94
N GLU A 102 66.49 -79.71 80.08
CA GLU A 102 65.52 -78.61 80.14
C GLU A 102 66.01 -77.40 79.36
N LEU A 103 67.30 -77.03 79.49
CA LEU A 103 67.90 -75.94 78.70
C LEU A 103 67.87 -76.23 77.20
N TYR A 104 68.21 -77.45 76.76
CA TYR A 104 68.09 -77.83 75.34
C TYR A 104 66.65 -77.79 74.85
N ASN A 105 65.69 -78.23 75.68
CA ASN A 105 64.26 -78.15 75.34
C ASN A 105 63.81 -76.69 75.21
N HIS A 106 64.21 -75.82 76.13
CA HIS A 106 63.94 -74.38 76.08
C HIS A 106 64.58 -73.71 74.86
N GLU A 107 65.82 -74.05 74.52
CA GLU A 107 66.49 -73.54 73.32
C GLU A 107 65.71 -73.95 72.05
N SER A 108 65.30 -75.22 71.95
CA SER A 108 64.53 -75.71 70.81
C SER A 108 63.15 -75.04 70.70
N PHE A 109 62.51 -74.77 71.85
CA PHE A 109 61.23 -74.07 71.92
C PHE A 109 61.36 -72.61 71.50
N LEU A 110 62.35 -71.89 72.05
CA LEU A 110 62.63 -70.50 71.68
C LEU A 110 62.99 -70.37 70.21
N ARG A 111 63.75 -71.33 69.65
CA ARG A 111 64.10 -71.35 68.23
C ARG A 111 62.85 -71.48 67.34
N LYS A 112 61.92 -72.39 67.68
CA LYS A 112 60.65 -72.54 66.96
C LYS A 112 59.79 -71.29 67.07
N LEU A 113 59.64 -70.75 68.28
CA LEU A 113 58.86 -69.53 68.53
C LEU A 113 59.42 -68.33 67.75
N ASN A 114 60.74 -68.14 67.74
CA ASN A 114 61.39 -67.09 66.95
C ASN A 114 61.17 -67.30 65.44
N GLN A 115 61.22 -68.53 64.96
CA GLN A 115 60.98 -68.83 63.54
C GLN A 115 59.52 -68.55 63.13
N GLU A 116 58.56 -68.89 63.99
CA GLU A 116 57.14 -68.55 63.78
C GLU A 116 56.92 -67.04 63.82
N LEU A 117 57.57 -66.33 64.75
CA LEU A 117 57.49 -64.88 64.83
C LEU A 117 58.05 -64.21 63.57
N ILE A 118 59.21 -64.67 63.07
CA ILE A 118 59.82 -64.15 61.82
C ILE A 118 58.86 -64.34 60.64
N LYS A 119 58.27 -65.54 60.49
CA LYS A 119 57.28 -65.81 59.43
C LYS A 119 56.06 -64.90 59.55
N SER A 120 55.55 -64.73 60.77
CA SER A 120 54.40 -63.84 61.00
C SER A 120 54.72 -62.38 60.70
N ILE A 121 55.93 -61.92 61.00
CA ILE A 121 56.37 -60.56 60.66
C ILE A 121 56.42 -60.40 59.15
N GLN A 122 57.06 -61.33 58.44
CA GLN A 122 57.13 -61.32 56.97
C GLN A 122 55.74 -61.38 56.32
N ASP A 123 54.85 -62.25 56.78
CA ASP A 123 53.49 -62.32 56.25
C ASP A 123 52.71 -61.00 56.45
N ILE A 124 52.92 -60.32 57.59
CA ILE A 124 52.29 -59.02 57.87
C ILE A 124 52.92 -57.93 56.99
N GLU A 125 54.25 -57.92 56.85
CA GLU A 125 54.98 -56.99 56.00
C GLU A 125 54.56 -57.12 54.53
N ASP A 126 54.46 -58.35 54.01
CA ASP A 126 54.04 -58.61 52.63
C ASP A 126 52.59 -58.17 52.38
N LYS A 127 51.67 -58.51 53.30
CA LYS A 127 50.27 -58.05 53.22
C LYS A 127 50.18 -56.52 53.26
N MET A 128 50.97 -55.88 54.12
CA MET A 128 51.02 -54.43 54.24
C MET A 128 51.62 -53.78 52.98
N ALA A 129 52.70 -54.33 52.43
CA ALA A 129 53.34 -53.85 51.22
C ALA A 129 52.39 -53.93 50.01
N MET A 130 51.62 -55.02 49.90
CA MET A 130 50.58 -55.16 48.88
C MET A 130 49.47 -54.12 49.06
N SER A 131 48.96 -53.95 50.28
CA SER A 131 47.95 -52.94 50.58
C SER A 131 48.43 -51.51 50.28
N VAL A 132 49.67 -51.18 50.62
CA VAL A 132 50.26 -49.86 50.31
C VAL A 132 50.38 -49.64 48.80
N ARG A 133 50.81 -50.65 48.03
CA ARG A 133 50.87 -50.56 46.56
C ARG A 133 49.50 -50.34 45.94
N GLU A 134 48.49 -51.06 46.40
CA GLU A 134 47.10 -50.88 45.94
C GLU A 134 46.58 -49.47 46.26
N MET A 135 46.82 -48.96 47.47
CA MET A 135 46.43 -47.60 47.85
C MET A 135 47.13 -46.53 46.99
N LEU A 136 48.42 -46.70 46.69
CA LEU A 136 49.15 -45.78 45.81
C LEU A 136 48.61 -45.81 44.37
N GLN A 137 48.25 -46.99 43.86
CA GLN A 137 47.60 -47.11 42.54
C GLN A 137 46.23 -46.43 42.53
N GLN A 138 45.42 -46.62 43.56
CA GLN A 138 44.13 -45.93 43.69
C GLN A 138 44.31 -44.41 43.76
N GLN A 139 45.30 -43.92 44.50
CA GLN A 139 45.62 -42.49 44.56
C GLN A 139 46.02 -41.95 43.17
N GLY A 140 46.82 -42.69 42.41
CA GLY A 140 47.19 -42.32 41.04
C GLY A 140 45.98 -42.26 40.10
N ILE A 141 45.07 -43.24 40.17
CA ILE A 141 43.83 -43.26 39.40
C ILE A 141 42.94 -42.07 39.77
N LEU A 142 42.79 -41.78 41.06
CA LEU A 142 42.01 -40.63 41.55
C LEU A 142 42.62 -39.31 41.10
N GLY A 143 43.95 -39.18 41.14
CA GLY A 143 44.66 -38.00 40.60
C GLY A 143 44.35 -37.77 39.13
N ASN A 144 44.47 -38.81 38.29
CA ASN A 144 44.13 -38.72 36.87
C ASN A 144 42.67 -38.33 36.63
N ILE A 145 41.73 -38.85 37.43
CA ILE A 145 40.32 -38.48 37.34
C ILE A 145 40.13 -37.00 37.69
N ILE A 146 40.79 -36.50 38.74
CA ILE A 146 40.75 -35.10 39.13
C ILE A 146 41.27 -34.22 38.00
N ASP A 147 42.41 -34.56 37.40
CA ASP A 147 43.01 -33.77 36.31
C ASP A 147 42.09 -33.70 35.06
N VAL A 148 41.48 -34.83 34.68
CA VAL A 148 40.53 -34.90 33.56
C VAL A 148 39.27 -34.08 33.85
N LEU A 149 38.74 -34.16 35.08
CA LEU A 149 37.58 -33.38 35.49
C LEU A 149 37.90 -31.88 35.54
N GLU A 150 39.05 -31.50 36.08
CA GLU A 150 39.49 -30.11 36.15
C GLU A 150 39.65 -29.53 34.74
N TYR A 151 40.32 -30.24 33.83
CA TYR A 151 40.49 -29.81 32.44
C TYR A 151 39.16 -29.68 31.71
N SER A 152 38.29 -30.68 31.80
CA SER A 152 36.98 -30.67 31.13
C SER A 152 36.08 -29.56 31.67
N ASN A 153 36.09 -29.33 32.99
CA ASN A 153 35.36 -28.24 33.63
C ASN A 153 35.90 -26.88 33.16
N LYS A 154 37.23 -26.67 33.20
CA LYS A 154 37.86 -25.42 32.72
C LYS A 154 37.50 -25.13 31.26
N ARG A 155 37.55 -26.14 30.40
CA ARG A 155 37.14 -26.03 29.00
C ARG A 155 35.66 -25.65 28.86
N ARG A 156 34.79 -26.30 29.63
CA ARG A 156 33.35 -26.01 29.60
C ARG A 156 33.04 -24.59 30.08
N VAL A 157 33.69 -24.13 31.14
CA VAL A 157 33.57 -22.76 31.64
C VAL A 157 34.04 -21.75 30.59
N GLN A 158 35.15 -22.02 29.90
CA GLN A 158 35.63 -21.15 28.83
C GLN A 158 34.64 -21.07 27.66
N GLN A 159 34.06 -22.20 27.24
CA GLN A 159 33.02 -22.23 26.21
C GLN A 159 31.78 -21.42 26.61
N LEU A 160 31.30 -21.60 27.85
CA LEU A 160 30.17 -20.81 28.36
C LEU A 160 30.47 -19.32 28.40
N ARG A 161 31.70 -18.94 28.76
CA ARG A 161 32.13 -17.53 28.74
C ARG A 161 32.17 -16.96 27.33
N SER A 162 32.66 -17.70 26.33
CA SER A 162 32.65 -17.23 24.94
C SER A 162 31.22 -17.14 24.39
N GLU A 163 30.37 -18.15 24.65
CA GLU A 163 28.95 -18.10 24.27
C GLU A 163 28.27 -16.88 24.88
N LEU A 164 28.46 -16.63 26.18
CA LEU A 164 27.89 -15.48 26.87
C LEU A 164 28.37 -14.14 26.29
N GLN A 165 29.66 -14.05 25.94
CA GLN A 165 30.21 -12.85 25.32
C GLN A 165 29.61 -12.61 23.93
N GLU A 166 29.48 -13.65 23.09
CA GLU A 166 28.80 -13.54 21.79
C GLU A 166 27.35 -13.11 21.93
N TRP A 167 26.62 -13.67 22.91
CA TRP A 167 25.24 -13.26 23.18
C TRP A 167 25.15 -11.80 23.59
N LYS A 168 26.07 -11.34 24.45
CA LYS A 168 26.15 -9.96 24.88
C LYS A 168 26.40 -9.01 23.70
N GLU A 169 27.35 -9.33 22.83
CA GLU A 169 27.66 -8.51 21.64
C GLU A 169 26.51 -8.49 20.63
N LYS A 170 25.83 -9.63 20.43
CA LYS A 170 24.62 -9.71 19.59
C LYS A 170 23.47 -8.89 20.17
N GLU A 171 23.31 -8.88 21.48
CA GLU A 171 22.26 -8.10 22.14
C GLU A 171 22.60 -6.60 22.08
N GLU A 172 23.85 -6.23 22.35
CA GLU A 172 24.32 -4.84 22.28
C GLU A 172 24.24 -4.27 20.86
N SER A 173 24.63 -5.03 19.84
CA SER A 173 24.49 -4.61 18.44
C SER A 173 23.02 -4.39 18.03
N LYS A 174 22.10 -5.28 18.45
CA LYS A 174 20.66 -5.10 18.23
C LYS A 174 20.09 -3.90 18.99
N ALA A 175 20.50 -3.71 20.24
CA ALA A 175 20.09 -2.55 21.02
C ALA A 175 20.54 -1.24 20.35
N ASN A 176 21.78 -1.20 19.85
CA ASN A 176 22.32 -0.05 19.14
C ASN A 176 21.61 0.20 17.80
N SER A 177 21.30 -0.84 17.02
CA SER A 177 20.54 -0.68 15.76
C SER A 177 19.13 -0.15 16.02
N LEU A 178 18.42 -0.72 17.01
CA LEU A 178 17.10 -0.25 17.41
C LEU A 178 17.14 1.19 17.95
N GLN A 179 18.16 1.55 18.72
CA GLN A 179 18.35 2.91 19.19
C GLN A 179 18.58 3.89 18.04
N GLN A 180 19.31 3.49 17.00
CA GLN A 180 19.52 4.29 15.80
C GLN A 180 18.22 4.46 15.01
N GLU A 181 17.45 3.38 14.81
CA GLU A 181 16.12 3.43 14.17
C GLU A 181 15.17 4.37 14.93
N LEU A 182 15.14 4.28 16.27
CA LEU A 182 14.34 5.19 17.10
C LEU A 182 14.77 6.65 16.95
N LYS A 183 16.09 6.93 16.90
CA LYS A 183 16.59 8.30 16.66
C LYS A 183 16.17 8.82 15.29
N GLN A 184 16.24 7.98 14.25
CA GLN A 184 15.81 8.36 12.91
C GLN A 184 14.31 8.64 12.87
N LEU A 185 13.49 7.73 13.41
CA LEU A 185 12.04 7.90 13.47
C LEU A 185 11.65 9.15 14.25
N ASN A 186 12.32 9.42 15.37
CA ASN A 186 12.07 10.63 16.15
C ASN A 186 12.42 11.90 15.38
N ALA A 187 13.50 11.90 14.59
CA ALA A 187 13.84 13.01 13.71
C ALA A 187 12.81 13.21 12.59
N GLU A 188 12.27 12.13 12.02
CA GLU A 188 11.19 12.19 11.03
C GLU A 188 9.88 12.73 11.64
N ILE A 189 9.55 12.31 12.87
CA ILE A 189 8.39 12.82 13.61
C ILE A 189 8.54 14.32 13.87
N LEU A 190 9.72 14.78 14.32
CA LEU A 190 9.96 16.21 14.55
C LEU A 190 9.81 17.02 13.26
N LYS A 191 10.37 16.56 12.14
CA LYS A 191 10.17 17.21 10.82
C LYS A 191 8.70 17.27 10.42
N ALA A 192 7.97 16.17 10.57
CA ALA A 192 6.54 16.14 10.27
C ALA A 192 5.75 17.08 11.17
N GLN A 193 6.10 17.19 12.46
CA GLN A 193 5.51 18.15 13.39
C GLN A 193 5.80 19.60 12.98
N GLU A 194 7.04 19.90 12.57
CA GLU A 194 7.42 21.21 12.03
C GLU A 194 6.62 21.54 10.77
N GLU A 195 6.49 20.61 9.82
CA GLU A 195 5.69 20.77 8.61
C GLU A 195 4.20 21.03 8.94
N VAL A 196 3.62 20.26 9.87
CA VAL A 196 2.25 20.46 10.32
C VAL A 196 2.08 21.82 10.99
N SER A 197 3.05 22.26 11.81
CA SER A 197 3.02 23.57 12.45
C SER A 197 3.09 24.71 11.42
N PHE A 198 3.93 24.57 10.40
CA PHE A 198 4.05 25.51 9.29
C PHE A 198 2.74 25.58 8.50
N LEU A 199 2.17 24.43 8.14
CA LEU A 199 0.92 24.36 7.41
C LEU A 199 -0.24 24.94 8.23
N SER A 200 -0.34 24.66 9.52
CA SER A 200 -1.36 25.27 10.39
C SER A 200 -1.24 26.79 10.38
N THR A 201 -0.03 27.31 10.56
CA THR A 201 0.25 28.76 10.52
C THR A 201 -0.15 29.37 9.18
N TYR A 202 0.17 28.70 8.07
CA TYR A 202 -0.22 29.13 6.73
C TYR A 202 -1.74 29.13 6.55
N MET A 203 -2.42 28.06 6.99
CA MET A 203 -3.86 27.90 6.87
C MET A 203 -4.64 28.93 7.70
N ASP A 204 -4.13 29.32 8.87
CA ASP A 204 -4.80 30.26 9.77
C ASP A 204 -4.55 31.73 9.38
N HIS A 205 -3.35 32.06 8.85
CA HIS A 205 -2.95 33.45 8.63
C HIS A 205 -2.84 33.85 7.16
N GLU A 206 -2.14 33.07 6.33
CA GLU A 206 -1.87 33.45 4.94
C GLU A 206 -2.98 33.05 3.99
N TYR A 207 -3.49 31.84 4.14
CA TYR A 207 -4.50 31.27 3.25
C TYR A 207 -5.79 32.11 3.20
N PRO A 208 -6.37 32.55 4.34
CA PRO A 208 -7.61 33.34 4.30
C PRO A 208 -7.40 34.68 3.61
N VAL A 209 -6.26 35.33 3.84
CA VAL A 209 -5.91 36.61 3.19
C VAL A 209 -5.78 36.44 1.68
N ARG A 210 -5.02 35.44 1.22
CA ARG A 210 -4.88 35.14 -0.21
C ARG A 210 -6.21 34.76 -0.85
N SER A 211 -7.03 33.97 -0.17
CA SER A 211 -8.37 33.58 -0.63
C SER A 211 -9.27 34.80 -0.85
N VAL A 212 -9.29 35.74 0.10
CA VAL A 212 -10.02 37.00 -0.04
C VAL A 212 -9.48 37.85 -1.19
N GLN A 213 -8.15 37.92 -1.37
CA GLN A 213 -7.54 38.63 -2.50
C GLN A 213 -7.98 38.04 -3.84
N ILE A 214 -7.99 36.71 -3.98
CA ILE A 214 -8.47 36.01 -5.17
C ILE A 214 -9.95 36.29 -5.40
N ALA A 215 -10.79 36.17 -4.37
CA ALA A 215 -12.22 36.47 -4.48
C ALA A 215 -12.47 37.93 -4.92
N ASN A 216 -11.69 38.88 -4.42
CA ASN A 216 -11.79 40.28 -4.82
C ASN A 216 -11.38 40.47 -6.29
N GLN A 217 -10.29 39.83 -6.74
CA GLN A 217 -9.88 39.86 -8.15
C GLN A 217 -10.94 39.24 -9.07
N ILE A 218 -11.53 38.11 -8.69
CA ILE A 218 -12.65 37.48 -9.42
C ILE A 218 -13.82 38.47 -9.54
N ARG A 219 -14.18 39.16 -8.45
CA ARG A 219 -15.24 40.18 -8.47
C ARG A 219 -14.90 41.34 -9.41
N GLN A 220 -13.66 41.82 -9.39
CA GLN A 220 -13.22 42.90 -10.28
C GLN A 220 -13.31 42.49 -11.76
N VAL A 221 -12.90 41.27 -12.08
CA VAL A 221 -13.01 40.72 -13.44
C VAL A 221 -14.48 40.61 -13.86
N GLN A 222 -15.36 40.13 -12.98
CA GLN A 222 -16.79 40.05 -13.26
C GLN A 222 -17.40 41.43 -13.49
N GLN A 223 -17.07 42.41 -12.64
CA GLN A 223 -17.53 43.79 -12.82
C GLN A 223 -17.03 44.41 -14.13
N ALA A 224 -15.79 44.14 -14.53
CA ALA A 224 -15.26 44.61 -15.80
C ALA A 224 -16.01 43.98 -16.99
N LYS A 225 -16.32 42.68 -16.91
CA LYS A 225 -17.13 41.97 -17.91
C LYS A 225 -18.54 42.57 -18.01
N ASP A 226 -19.19 42.81 -16.88
CA ASP A 226 -20.55 43.37 -16.86
C ASP A 226 -20.55 44.78 -17.47
N ARG A 227 -19.58 45.63 -17.12
CA ARG A 227 -19.41 46.96 -17.74
C ARG A 227 -19.19 46.89 -19.26
N GLN A 228 -18.34 45.96 -19.71
CA GLN A 228 -18.11 45.76 -21.15
C GLN A 228 -19.38 45.29 -21.86
N GLN A 229 -20.20 44.46 -21.21
CA GLN A 229 -21.47 44.02 -21.75
C GLN A 229 -22.45 45.18 -21.89
N ASP A 230 -22.57 46.03 -20.86
CA ASP A 230 -23.40 47.24 -20.90
C ASP A 230 -22.94 48.19 -22.02
N GLU A 231 -21.63 48.38 -22.20
CA GLU A 231 -21.07 49.20 -23.29
C GLU A 231 -21.42 48.63 -24.68
N LEU A 232 -21.34 47.30 -24.86
CA LEU A 232 -21.71 46.64 -26.11
C LEU A 232 -23.21 46.78 -26.42
N ASP A 233 -24.06 46.67 -25.41
CA ASP A 233 -25.50 46.81 -25.58
C ASP A 233 -25.88 48.27 -25.91
N ASN A 234 -25.26 49.26 -25.25
CA ASN A 234 -25.39 50.67 -25.63
C ASN A 234 -24.95 50.94 -27.08
N LEU A 235 -23.83 50.35 -27.50
CA LEU A 235 -23.34 50.47 -28.89
C LEU A 235 -24.31 49.83 -29.88
N ARG A 236 -24.92 48.69 -29.52
CA ARG A 236 -25.94 48.03 -30.33
C ARG A 236 -27.17 48.92 -30.49
N GLU A 237 -27.68 49.49 -29.41
CA GLU A 237 -28.82 50.41 -29.44
C GLU A 237 -28.52 51.65 -30.29
N MET A 238 -27.34 52.26 -30.13
CA MET A 238 -26.93 53.39 -30.97
C MET A 238 -26.87 53.01 -32.45
N ARG A 239 -26.31 51.84 -32.79
CA ARG A 239 -26.28 51.33 -34.17
C ARG A 239 -27.69 51.18 -34.72
N GLU A 240 -28.61 50.58 -33.97
CA GLU A 240 -30.00 50.38 -34.39
C GLU A 240 -30.71 51.73 -34.61
N MET A 241 -30.53 52.69 -33.70
CA MET A 241 -31.08 54.04 -33.87
C MET A 241 -30.54 54.74 -35.11
N VAL A 242 -29.22 54.69 -35.35
CA VAL A 242 -28.60 55.32 -36.52
C VAL A 242 -29.10 54.66 -37.80
N LEU A 243 -29.12 53.33 -37.86
CA LEU A 243 -29.64 52.61 -39.02
C LEU A 243 -31.12 52.89 -39.26
N GLY A 244 -31.94 52.94 -38.21
CA GLY A 244 -33.36 53.30 -38.30
C GLY A 244 -33.58 54.70 -38.85
N ARG A 245 -32.78 55.69 -38.38
CA ARG A 245 -32.81 57.06 -38.92
C ARG A 245 -32.41 57.11 -40.39
N LEU A 246 -31.31 56.46 -40.77
CA LEU A 246 -30.85 56.40 -42.16
C LEU A 246 -31.87 55.72 -43.07
N TYR A 247 -32.45 54.60 -42.63
CA TYR A 247 -33.50 53.91 -43.36
C TYR A 247 -34.71 54.82 -43.61
N LYS A 248 -35.16 55.54 -42.58
CA LYS A 248 -36.27 56.51 -42.72
C LYS A 248 -35.93 57.61 -43.73
N ILE A 249 -34.73 58.19 -43.67
CA ILE A 249 -34.27 59.20 -44.64
C ILE A 249 -34.26 58.62 -46.06
N ILE A 250 -33.78 57.39 -46.25
CA ILE A 250 -33.76 56.72 -47.55
C ILE A 250 -35.18 56.52 -48.08
N GLN A 251 -36.12 56.05 -47.24
CA GLN A 251 -37.51 55.86 -47.63
C GLN A 251 -38.19 57.18 -47.99
N GLU A 252 -38.01 58.22 -47.18
CA GLU A 252 -38.55 59.56 -47.47
C GLU A 252 -38.00 60.12 -48.78
N LYS A 253 -36.69 59.97 -49.05
CA LYS A 253 -36.10 60.37 -50.33
C LYS A 253 -36.64 59.55 -51.50
N LYS A 254 -36.79 58.23 -51.34
CA LYS A 254 -37.37 57.34 -52.35
C LYS A 254 -38.80 57.77 -52.69
N GLU A 255 -39.64 58.04 -51.69
CA GLU A 255 -41.00 58.54 -51.90
C GLU A 255 -41.03 59.91 -52.60
N LYS A 256 -40.18 60.85 -52.18
CA LYS A 256 -40.07 62.17 -52.83
C LYS A 256 -39.67 62.04 -54.30
N ILE A 257 -38.68 61.20 -54.60
CA ILE A 257 -38.26 60.90 -55.97
C ILE A 257 -39.41 60.29 -56.74
N LEU A 258 -40.09 59.27 -56.20
CA LEU A 258 -41.22 58.60 -56.85
C LEU A 258 -42.38 59.58 -57.16
N LYS A 259 -42.76 60.43 -56.20
CA LYS A 259 -43.76 61.49 -56.40
C LYS A 259 -43.33 62.48 -57.48
N SER A 260 -42.08 62.91 -57.47
CA SER A 260 -41.55 63.83 -58.50
C SER A 260 -41.50 63.20 -59.89
N LEU A 261 -41.17 61.91 -59.99
CA LEU A 261 -41.16 61.14 -61.23
C LEU A 261 -42.59 60.96 -61.75
N MET A 262 -43.52 60.56 -60.89
CA MET A 262 -44.94 60.44 -61.23
C MET A 262 -45.49 61.76 -61.79
N LEU A 263 -45.24 62.89 -61.13
CA LEU A 263 -45.65 64.22 -61.62
C LEU A 263 -45.02 64.57 -62.97
N LYS A 264 -43.73 64.30 -63.17
CA LYS A 264 -43.05 64.54 -64.45
C LYS A 264 -43.61 63.67 -65.58
N THR A 265 -43.92 62.41 -65.31
CA THR A 265 -44.49 61.47 -66.28
C THR A 265 -45.96 61.78 -66.58
N GLN A 266 -46.75 62.20 -65.59
CA GLN A 266 -48.18 62.52 -65.76
C GLN A 266 -48.42 63.82 -66.54
N LYS A 267 -47.65 64.88 -66.26
CA LYS A 267 -47.78 66.21 -66.89
C LYS A 267 -47.93 66.22 -68.42
N PRO A 268 -47.09 65.52 -69.21
CA PRO A 268 -47.22 65.53 -70.68
C PRO A 268 -48.53 64.91 -71.17
N TYR A 269 -49.05 63.89 -70.48
CA TYR A 269 -50.32 63.26 -70.85
C TYR A 269 -51.54 64.04 -70.39
N GLU A 270 -51.43 64.90 -69.38
CA GLU A 270 -52.54 65.72 -68.87
C GLU A 270 -53.12 66.65 -69.95
N LYS A 271 -52.25 67.30 -70.73
CA LYS A 271 -52.68 68.16 -71.85
C LYS A 271 -53.35 67.34 -72.96
N ILE A 272 -52.82 66.17 -73.28
CA ILE A 272 -53.35 65.26 -74.31
C ILE A 272 -54.73 64.72 -73.89
N LEU A 273 -54.85 64.26 -72.64
CA LEU A 273 -56.11 63.77 -72.06
C LEU A 273 -57.18 64.86 -72.01
N MET A 274 -56.82 66.08 -71.60
CA MET A 274 -57.74 67.23 -71.61
C MET A 274 -58.20 67.59 -73.03
N MET A 275 -57.31 67.52 -74.01
CA MET A 275 -57.65 67.78 -75.41
C MET A 275 -58.57 66.69 -75.98
N GLN A 276 -58.31 65.42 -75.69
CA GLN A 276 -59.19 64.30 -76.06
C GLN A 276 -60.55 64.38 -75.38
N LEU A 277 -60.61 64.77 -74.10
CA LEU A 277 -61.88 64.96 -73.39
C LEU A 277 -62.72 66.08 -74.02
N LYS A 278 -62.11 67.22 -74.34
CA LYS A 278 -62.78 68.33 -75.03
C LYS A 278 -63.24 67.94 -76.43
N SER A 279 -62.40 67.25 -77.20
CA SER A 279 -62.74 66.74 -78.53
C SER A 279 -63.91 65.74 -78.45
N SER A 280 -63.89 64.81 -77.50
CA SER A 280 -64.98 63.86 -77.26
C SER A 280 -66.29 64.55 -76.87
N HIS A 281 -66.23 65.57 -76.00
CA HIS A 281 -67.40 66.37 -75.64
C HIS A 281 -67.97 67.14 -76.84
N CYS A 282 -67.11 67.80 -77.63
CA CYS A 282 -67.51 68.51 -78.84
C CYS A 282 -68.18 67.56 -79.85
N MET A 283 -67.57 66.39 -80.08
CA MET A 283 -68.14 65.36 -80.95
C MET A 283 -69.51 64.87 -80.46
N LYS A 284 -69.70 64.69 -79.14
CA LYS A 284 -71.01 64.34 -78.58
C LYS A 284 -72.05 65.43 -78.83
N SER A 285 -71.71 66.71 -78.59
CA SER A 285 -72.61 67.84 -78.86
C SER A 285 -72.96 67.96 -80.35
N CYS A 286 -71.99 67.82 -81.26
CA CYS A 286 -72.26 67.80 -82.70
C CYS A 286 -73.17 66.63 -83.08
N THR A 287 -72.98 65.45 -82.48
CA THR A 287 -73.82 64.28 -82.73
C THR A 287 -75.28 64.51 -82.28
N VAL A 288 -75.48 65.21 -81.16
CA VAL A 288 -76.83 65.61 -80.70
C VAL A 288 -77.44 66.60 -81.69
N TRP A 289 -76.69 67.63 -82.08
CA TRP A 289 -77.15 68.64 -83.04
C TRP A 289 -77.52 68.04 -84.40
N PHE A 290 -76.68 67.17 -84.97
CA PHE A 290 -77.01 66.47 -86.23
C PHE A 290 -78.25 65.59 -86.10
N ARG A 291 -78.49 65.00 -84.92
CA ARG A 291 -79.68 64.18 -84.67
C ARG A 291 -80.95 65.03 -84.65
N GLU A 292 -80.88 66.22 -84.05
CA GLU A 292 -81.97 67.21 -84.06
C GLU A 292 -82.23 67.75 -85.46
N LEU A 293 -81.19 68.10 -86.22
CA LEU A 293 -81.32 68.56 -87.61
C LEU A 293 -81.95 67.47 -88.51
N ILE A 294 -81.49 66.22 -88.38
CA ILE A 294 -82.09 65.10 -89.13
C ILE A 294 -83.57 64.93 -88.76
N GLN A 295 -83.94 65.15 -87.50
CA GLN A 295 -85.34 65.08 -87.07
C GLN A 295 -86.17 66.22 -87.67
N GLN A 296 -85.66 67.45 -87.67
CA GLN A 296 -86.30 68.60 -88.34
C GLN A 296 -86.48 68.34 -89.84
N MET A 297 -85.42 67.88 -90.53
CA MET A 297 -85.52 67.55 -91.94
C MET A 297 -86.52 66.42 -92.22
N LYS A 298 -86.62 65.42 -91.34
CA LYS A 298 -87.63 64.36 -91.45
C LYS A 298 -89.06 64.88 -91.32
N GLU A 299 -89.29 65.97 -90.59
CA GLU A 299 -90.60 66.62 -90.44
C GLU A 299 -90.90 67.58 -91.60
N GLU A 300 -89.90 68.32 -92.09
CA GLU A 300 -90.08 69.29 -93.18
C GLU A 300 -90.21 68.64 -94.57
N ILE A 301 -89.46 67.54 -94.84
CA ILE A 301 -89.51 66.85 -96.14
C ILE A 301 -90.94 66.43 -96.54
N PRO A 302 -91.77 65.79 -95.68
CA PRO A 302 -93.13 65.43 -96.08
C PRO A 302 -94.05 66.65 -96.26
N ILE A 303 -93.83 67.75 -95.54
CA ILE A 303 -94.60 69.01 -95.70
C ILE A 303 -94.29 69.63 -97.06
N LEU A 304 -92.99 69.78 -97.38
CA LEU A 304 -92.54 70.35 -98.64
C LEU A 304 -92.94 69.45 -99.83
N THR A 305 -92.90 68.12 -99.65
CA THR A 305 -93.36 67.16 -100.67
C THR A 305 -94.86 67.30 -100.95
N ALA A 306 -95.67 67.53 -99.90
CA ALA A 306 -97.10 67.78 -100.06
C ALA A 306 -97.39 69.14 -100.72
N GLU A 307 -96.62 70.20 -100.40
CA GLU A 307 -96.72 71.51 -101.06
C GLU A 307 -96.35 71.45 -102.54
N VAL A 308 -95.26 70.77 -102.90
CA VAL A 308 -94.84 70.57 -104.29
C VAL A 308 -95.88 69.75 -105.07
N GLN A 309 -96.46 68.71 -104.46
CA GLN A 309 -97.57 67.96 -105.08
C GLN A 309 -98.82 68.81 -105.28
N LYS A 310 -99.11 69.74 -104.36
CA LYS A 310 -100.26 70.66 -104.49
C LYS A 310 -100.05 71.70 -105.58
N MET A 311 -98.84 72.27 -105.69
CA MET A 311 -98.49 73.20 -106.77
C MET A 311 -98.49 72.54 -108.15
N TYR A 312 -98.08 71.28 -108.26
CA TYR A 312 -98.17 70.53 -109.52
C TYR A 312 -99.62 70.20 -109.95
N ALA A 313 -100.57 70.15 -109.02
CA ALA A 313 -101.99 69.91 -109.32
C ALA A 313 -102.75 71.15 -109.81
N GLU A 314 -102.22 72.37 -109.58
CA GLU A 314 -102.87 73.65 -109.91
C GLU A 314 -102.33 74.31 -111.19
N ILE A 315 -101.33 73.73 -111.87
CA ILE A 315 -100.74 74.28 -113.10
C ILE A 315 -100.98 73.30 -114.27
N CYS A 316 -101.95 73.64 -115.13
CA CYS A 316 -102.13 73.02 -116.45
C CYS A 316 -101.04 73.50 -117.42
N ASP A 317 -100.45 72.57 -118.18
CA ASP A 317 -99.34 72.85 -119.10
C ASP A 317 -99.78 73.78 -120.26
N PRO A 318 -99.22 75.00 -120.39
CA PRO A 318 -99.64 76.04 -121.35
C PRO A 318 -99.46 75.69 -122.84
N ARG A 319 -98.95 74.50 -123.16
CA ARG A 319 -98.65 74.07 -124.54
C ARG A 319 -99.86 73.55 -125.31
N GLU A 320 -100.99 73.28 -124.65
CA GLU A 320 -102.22 72.78 -125.30
C GLU A 320 -103.22 73.87 -125.74
N VAL A 321 -103.04 75.13 -125.33
CA VAL A 321 -104.01 76.23 -125.61
C VAL A 321 -103.58 77.16 -126.75
N VAL A 322 -102.29 77.26 -127.07
CA VAL A 322 -101.76 78.30 -128.01
C VAL A 322 -101.45 77.78 -129.42
N PHE A 323 -101.28 76.47 -129.61
CA PHE A 323 -100.90 75.88 -130.91
C PHE A 323 -101.94 74.94 -131.50
N LYS A 324 -103.22 75.35 -131.46
CA LYS A 324 -104.31 74.60 -132.11
C LYS A 324 -104.17 74.56 -133.65
N ASP A 325 -103.51 75.57 -134.25
CA ASP A 325 -103.51 75.77 -135.70
C ASP A 325 -102.12 75.73 -136.38
N ILE A 326 -101.05 75.29 -135.70
CA ILE A 326 -99.68 75.21 -136.30
C ILE A 326 -99.03 73.81 -136.15
N LEU A 327 -99.61 72.88 -135.39
CA LEU A 327 -99.11 71.49 -135.33
C LEU A 327 -99.88 70.50 -136.24
N LEU A 328 -100.82 70.99 -137.05
CA LEU A 328 -101.64 70.18 -137.97
C LEU A 328 -101.09 70.08 -139.41
N ARG A 329 -99.82 70.40 -139.66
CA ARG A 329 -99.11 70.00 -140.88
C ARG A 329 -97.65 69.62 -140.61
N ARG A 330 -97.44 68.42 -140.08
CA ARG A 330 -96.39 67.45 -140.47
C ARG A 330 -96.54 66.19 -139.60
N PRO A 331 -96.37 64.98 -140.16
CA PRO A 331 -96.36 63.76 -139.36
C PRO A 331 -95.17 63.82 -138.41
N LYS A 332 -95.43 63.90 -137.10
CA LYS A 332 -94.42 63.68 -136.07
C LYS A 332 -94.27 62.18 -135.89
N CYS A 333 -93.04 61.72 -136.12
CA CYS A 333 -92.57 60.36 -135.94
C CYS A 333 -93.05 59.78 -134.60
N THR A 334 -93.72 58.64 -134.68
CA THR A 334 -93.84 57.67 -133.59
C THR A 334 -92.50 56.94 -133.45
N PRO A 335 -91.83 56.96 -132.29
CA PRO A 335 -90.51 56.36 -132.08
C PRO A 335 -90.60 54.85 -131.80
N ASP A 336 -91.39 54.11 -132.57
CA ASP A 336 -91.19 52.67 -132.84
C ASP A 336 -90.55 52.51 -134.23
N MET A 337 -89.60 53.39 -134.54
CA MET A 337 -88.79 53.30 -135.74
C MET A 337 -87.36 53.68 -135.39
N ASP A 338 -86.49 52.67 -135.37
CA ASP A 338 -85.06 52.81 -135.15
C ASP A 338 -84.45 53.70 -136.23
N VAL A 339 -83.92 54.85 -135.84
CA VAL A 339 -83.15 55.70 -136.76
C VAL A 339 -81.80 55.99 -136.12
N GLU A 340 -80.85 55.17 -136.55
CA GLU A 340 -79.42 55.32 -136.34
C GLU A 340 -78.86 56.53 -137.12
N LEU A 341 -77.65 56.94 -136.67
CA LEU A 341 -76.57 57.61 -137.40
C LEU A 341 -76.36 59.11 -137.09
N ASN A 342 -75.16 59.68 -137.09
CA ASN A 342 -73.76 59.22 -137.07
C ASN A 342 -72.95 60.52 -137.18
N ILE A 343 -72.37 61.07 -136.10
CA ILE A 343 -71.46 62.22 -136.23
C ILE A 343 -70.25 62.05 -135.31
N ALA A 344 -69.13 61.77 -135.99
CA ALA A 344 -67.72 62.07 -135.76
C ALA A 344 -67.10 61.98 -134.36
N LEU A 345 -66.14 61.05 -134.28
CA LEU A 345 -64.90 61.09 -133.51
C LEU A 345 -64.23 62.48 -133.45
N GLN A 346 -63.84 62.93 -132.24
CA GLN A 346 -62.57 63.63 -132.01
C GLN A 346 -62.23 63.78 -130.51
N ASP A 347 -61.09 63.21 -130.10
CA ASP A 347 -60.23 63.72 -129.00
C ASP A 347 -59.83 65.21 -129.30
N PRO A 348 -59.35 66.09 -128.38
CA PRO A 348 -58.43 65.81 -127.26
C PRO A 348 -58.47 66.77 -126.02
N LEU A 349 -57.50 66.56 -125.10
CA LEU A 349 -56.82 67.52 -124.18
C LEU A 349 -57.26 67.69 -122.71
N LEU A 350 -56.30 67.33 -121.83
CA LEU A 350 -55.74 68.11 -120.71
C LEU A 350 -56.64 69.12 -120.00
N PHE A 351 -56.96 68.85 -118.72
CA PHE A 351 -56.43 69.57 -117.56
C PHE A 351 -56.52 68.69 -116.30
#